data_AF-A0AAU0VEM0-F1
#
_entry.id   AF-A0AAU0VEM0-F1
#
_cell.length_a   1.000
_cell.length_b   1.000
_cell.length_c   1.000
_cell.angle_alpha   90.00
_cell.angle_beta   90.00
_cell.angle_gamma   90.00
#
_symmetry.space_group_name_H-M   'P 1'
#
loop_
_entity.id
_entity.type
_entity.pdbx_description
1 polymer ?
#
loop_
_entity_poly.entity_id
_entity_poly.type
_entity_poly.pdbx_seq_one_letter_code
_entity_poly.pdbx_strand_id
1 'polypeptide(L)'
;MTCLSILTFAPAPSPATVTSIAAFAAAAAAEEAYVSPPAPVLLASIPTGAGTDVHVYQDSDGSLSSDCTGCGEYAYTLRVTPEFAEEHAATCLRPPRRRAA
;
A
#
# COMPACT_ATOMS: atom_id res chain seq x y z
N MET A 1 -51.60 -16.66 6.49
CA MET A 1 -50.95 -17.93 6.85
C MET A 1 -49.56 -17.90 6.23
N THR A 2 -48.55 -17.77 7.08
CA THR A 2 -47.15 -17.44 6.77
C THR A 2 -46.40 -18.70 6.35
N CYS A 3 -45.76 -18.67 5.17
CA CYS A 3 -44.83 -19.73 4.73
C CYS A 3 -43.50 -19.58 5.47
N LEU A 4 -43.20 -20.50 6.40
CA LEU A 4 -41.84 -20.71 6.90
C LEU A 4 -41.06 -21.53 5.86
N SER A 5 -40.12 -20.91 5.15
CA SER A 5 -39.14 -21.63 4.34
C SER A 5 -37.90 -21.88 5.19
N ILE A 6 -37.63 -23.16 5.47
CA ILE A 6 -36.45 -23.65 6.18
C ILE A 6 -35.27 -23.51 5.22
N LEU A 7 -34.28 -22.68 5.59
CA LEU A 7 -32.99 -22.62 4.90
C LEU A 7 -32.23 -23.92 5.18
N THR A 8 -32.03 -24.75 4.16
CA THR A 8 -31.14 -25.91 4.24
C THR A 8 -29.70 -25.41 4.41
N PHE A 9 -29.12 -25.64 5.59
CA PHE A 9 -27.70 -25.37 5.86
C PHE A 9 -26.86 -26.44 5.14
N ALA A 10 -26.05 -26.05 4.15
CA ALA A 10 -25.07 -26.94 3.55
C ALA A 10 -23.99 -27.32 4.61
N PRO A 11 -23.50 -28.57 4.63
CA PRO A 11 -22.47 -28.98 5.60
C PRO A 11 -21.18 -28.19 5.35
N ALA A 12 -20.63 -27.63 6.42
CA ALA A 12 -19.33 -26.96 6.42
C ALA A 12 -18.24 -27.90 5.88
N PRO A 13 -17.25 -27.39 5.11
CA PRO A 13 -16.09 -28.20 4.75
C PRO A 13 -15.38 -28.62 6.03
N SER A 14 -15.40 -29.93 6.30
CA SER A 14 -14.69 -30.51 7.44
C SER A 14 -13.18 -30.34 7.22
N PRO A 15 -12.37 -30.02 8.25
CA PRO A 15 -10.91 -29.92 8.15
C PRO A 15 -10.25 -31.30 8.09
N ALA A 16 -10.79 -32.21 7.27
CA ALA A 16 -10.34 -33.58 7.13
C ALA A 16 -9.66 -33.79 5.78
N THR A 17 -8.69 -32.95 5.43
CA THR A 17 -7.62 -33.32 4.50
C THR A 17 -6.41 -32.47 4.84
N VAL A 18 -5.57 -32.98 5.74
CA VAL A 18 -4.18 -32.50 5.84
C VAL A 18 -3.49 -33.03 4.59
N THR A 19 -3.74 -32.37 3.47
CA THR A 19 -2.97 -32.55 2.24
C THR A 19 -1.55 -32.15 2.61
N SER A 20 -0.66 -33.13 2.54
CA SER A 20 0.71 -33.11 3.04
C SER A 20 1.39 -31.75 2.87
N ILE A 21 2.26 -31.37 3.81
CA ILE A 21 3.10 -30.17 3.71
C ILE A 21 3.85 -30.14 2.36
N ALA A 22 4.15 -31.32 1.78
CA ALA A 22 4.67 -31.48 0.44
C ALA A 22 3.77 -30.95 -0.70
N ALA A 23 2.44 -31.05 -0.57
CA ALA A 23 1.49 -30.50 -1.54
C ALA A 23 1.35 -28.97 -1.40
N PHE A 24 1.38 -28.44 -0.17
CA PHE A 24 1.45 -26.99 0.05
C PHE A 24 2.79 -26.40 -0.44
N ALA A 25 3.90 -27.11 -0.20
CA ALA A 25 5.21 -26.76 -0.71
C ALA A 25 5.30 -26.90 -2.23
N ALA A 26 4.63 -27.88 -2.85
CA ALA A 26 4.55 -28.00 -4.31
C ALA A 26 3.69 -26.90 -4.94
N ALA A 27 2.63 -26.44 -4.26
CA ALA A 27 1.85 -25.27 -4.69
C ALA A 27 2.62 -23.95 -4.50
N ALA A 28 3.47 -23.84 -3.46
CA ALA A 28 4.38 -22.70 -3.29
C ALA A 28 5.57 -22.74 -4.25
N ALA A 29 6.02 -23.95 -4.64
CA ALA A 29 7.08 -24.17 -5.63
C ALA A 29 6.58 -24.10 -7.09
N ALA A 30 5.27 -24.00 -7.29
CA ALA A 30 4.72 -23.43 -8.51
C ALA A 30 4.96 -21.92 -8.47
N GLU A 31 6.23 -21.56 -8.70
CA GLU A 31 6.72 -20.20 -8.76
C GLU A 31 5.95 -19.44 -9.85
N GLU A 32 4.89 -18.73 -9.45
CA GLU A 32 4.65 -17.44 -10.08
C GLU A 32 5.92 -16.64 -9.83
N ALA A 33 6.77 -16.51 -10.85
CA ALA A 33 7.95 -15.67 -10.78
C ALA A 33 7.52 -14.32 -10.20
N TYR A 34 8.03 -13.97 -9.01
CA TYR A 34 7.70 -12.71 -8.38
C TYR A 34 8.20 -11.59 -9.29
N VAL A 35 7.30 -11.00 -10.08
CA VAL A 35 7.59 -9.83 -10.88
C VAL A 35 7.47 -8.64 -9.95
N SER A 36 8.61 -8.02 -9.63
CA SER A 36 8.60 -6.76 -8.89
C SER A 36 7.75 -5.75 -9.64
N PRO A 37 6.81 -5.06 -8.98
CA PRO A 37 6.15 -3.92 -9.59
C PRO A 37 7.21 -2.88 -10.02
N PRO A 38 6.94 -2.11 -11.09
CA PRO A 38 7.86 -1.09 -11.55
C PRO A 38 8.10 -0.06 -10.44
N ALA A 39 9.32 0.46 -10.37
CA ALA A 39 9.69 1.45 -9.37
C ALA A 39 8.82 2.72 -9.51
N PRO A 40 8.42 3.35 -8.39
CA PRO A 40 7.66 4.60 -8.42
C PRO A 40 8.43 5.68 -9.18
N VAL A 41 7.70 6.47 -9.97
CA VAL A 41 8.28 7.54 -10.79
C VAL A 41 8.19 8.86 -10.03
N LEU A 42 9.32 9.53 -9.80
CA LEU A 42 9.33 10.86 -9.20
C LEU A 42 8.70 11.87 -10.18
N LEU A 43 7.61 12.49 -9.76
CA LEU A 43 6.89 13.51 -10.53
C LEU A 43 7.29 14.93 -10.15
N ALA A 44 7.43 15.21 -8.85
CA ALA A 44 7.65 16.55 -8.36
C ALA A 44 8.40 16.56 -7.02
N SER A 45 8.97 17.73 -6.70
CA SER A 45 9.53 18.05 -5.39
C SER A 45 9.01 19.42 -4.96
N ILE A 46 8.42 19.48 -3.76
CA ILE A 46 7.76 20.68 -3.23
C ILE A 46 8.48 21.10 -1.93
N PRO A 47 9.00 22.33 -1.86
CA PRO A 47 9.64 22.82 -0.64
C PRO A 47 8.62 23.04 0.48
N THR A 48 8.98 22.62 1.68
CA THR A 48 8.21 22.83 2.91
C THR A 48 8.66 24.08 3.67
N GLY A 49 7.79 24.60 4.53
CA GLY A 49 8.14 25.70 5.44
C GLY A 49 9.25 25.36 6.46
N ALA A 50 9.56 24.07 6.63
CA ALA A 50 10.60 23.57 7.54
C ALA A 50 11.99 23.44 6.90
N GLY A 51 12.14 23.83 5.62
CA GLY A 51 13.42 23.72 4.90
C GLY A 51 13.76 22.30 4.44
N THR A 52 12.72 21.48 4.22
CA THR A 52 12.81 20.12 3.66
C THR A 52 11.95 20.03 2.41
N ASP A 53 12.12 18.97 1.62
CA ASP A 53 11.31 18.77 0.42
C ASP A 53 10.38 17.56 0.56
N VAL A 54 9.13 17.73 0.13
CA VAL A 54 8.18 16.63 -0.11
C VAL A 54 8.33 16.21 -1.57
N HIS A 55 8.78 14.97 -1.76
CA HIS A 55 8.85 14.33 -3.07
C HIS A 55 7.55 13.63 -3.38
N VAL A 56 7.06 13.77 -4.61
CA VAL A 56 5.81 13.16 -5.08
C VAL A 56 6.14 12.10 -6.10
N TYR A 57 5.57 10.92 -5.91
CA TYR A 57 5.79 9.76 -6.75
C TYR A 57 4.47 9.29 -7.35
N GLN A 58 4.54 8.75 -8.56
CA GLN A 58 3.46 7.97 -9.15
C GLN A 58 3.81 6.49 -9.03
N ASP A 59 2.90 5.75 -8.41
CA ASP A 59 3.01 4.31 -8.26
C ASP A 59 2.48 3.57 -9.50
N SER A 60 2.79 2.28 -9.59
CA SER A 60 2.47 1.44 -10.76
C SER A 60 0.97 1.31 -11.03
N ASP A 61 0.15 1.47 -9.98
CA ASP A 61 -1.31 1.46 -10.04
C ASP A 61 -1.91 2.84 -10.41
N GLY A 62 -1.06 3.84 -10.65
CA GLY A 62 -1.44 5.20 -10.96
C GLY A 62 -1.77 6.05 -9.73
N SER A 63 -1.65 5.50 -8.53
CA SER A 63 -1.80 6.26 -7.28
C SER A 63 -0.63 7.23 -7.08
N LEU A 64 -0.85 8.22 -6.20
CA LEU A 64 0.19 9.18 -5.84
C LEU A 64 0.64 8.93 -4.40
N SER A 65 1.95 8.87 -4.23
CA SER A 65 2.60 8.82 -2.93
C SER A 65 3.50 10.03 -2.75
N SER A 66 3.77 10.38 -1.50
CA SER A 66 4.58 11.53 -1.15
C SER A 66 5.42 11.25 0.08
N ASP A 67 6.70 11.64 0.03
CA ASP A 67 7.69 11.42 1.09
C ASP A 67 8.43 12.71 1.42
N CYS A 68 8.45 13.08 2.70
CA CYS A 68 9.20 14.20 3.24
C CYS A 68 10.64 13.77 3.56
N THR A 69 11.59 14.20 2.73
CA THR A 69 13.00 13.79 2.79
C THR A 69 13.71 14.13 4.11
N GLY A 70 13.26 15.17 4.81
CA GLY A 70 13.89 15.60 6.06
C GLY A 70 13.24 15.01 7.30
N CYS A 71 11.93 14.85 7.30
CA CYS A 71 11.17 14.46 8.48
C CYS A 71 10.75 12.97 8.49
N GLY A 72 10.80 12.32 7.32
CA GLY A 72 10.40 10.92 7.11
C GLY A 72 8.90 10.71 7.19
N GLU A 73 8.11 11.76 6.95
CA GLU A 73 6.66 11.68 6.87
C GLU A 73 6.24 11.20 5.49
N TYR A 74 5.37 10.19 5.47
CA TYR A 74 4.89 9.57 4.25
C TYR A 74 3.37 9.67 4.20
N ALA A 75 2.85 10.04 3.04
CA ALA A 75 1.42 10.06 2.77
C ALA A 75 1.14 9.50 1.37
N TYR A 76 0.01 8.82 1.21
CA TYR A 76 -0.45 8.27 -0.07
C TYR A 76 -1.91 8.63 -0.34
N THR A 77 -2.28 8.67 -1.61
CA THR A 77 -3.64 8.95 -2.04
C THR A 77 -3.98 8.21 -3.34
N LEU A 78 -5.24 7.81 -3.47
CA LEU A 78 -5.80 7.31 -4.73
C LEU A 78 -6.22 8.46 -5.66
N ARG A 79 -6.24 9.70 -5.16
CA ARG A 79 -6.59 10.87 -5.95
C ARG A 79 -5.35 11.34 -6.71
N VAL A 80 -5.41 11.29 -8.04
CA VAL A 80 -4.32 11.73 -8.92
C VAL A 80 -4.37 13.26 -9.10
N THR A 81 -4.41 14.01 -8.00
CA THR A 81 -4.42 15.48 -8.00
C THR A 81 -3.18 16.03 -7.30
N PRO A 82 -2.59 17.13 -7.81
CA PRO A 82 -1.40 17.73 -7.20
C PRO A 82 -1.68 18.38 -5.83
N GLU A 83 -2.94 18.76 -5.59
CA GLU A 83 -3.41 19.40 -4.35
C GLU A 83 -3.04 18.61 -3.08
N PHE A 84 -3.07 17.27 -3.16
CA PHE A 84 -2.69 16.40 -2.05
C PHE A 84 -1.24 16.62 -1.61
N ALA A 85 -0.33 16.74 -2.59
CA ALA A 85 1.08 16.95 -2.31
C ALA A 85 1.35 18.36 -1.79
N GLU A 86 0.62 19.36 -2.29
CA GLU A 86 0.68 20.73 -1.78
C GLU A 86 0.20 20.81 -0.32
N GLU A 87 -0.89 20.11 0.02
CA GLU A 87 -1.40 20.01 1.39
C GLU A 87 -0.40 19.32 2.31
N HIS A 88 0.21 18.21 1.88
CA HIS A 88 1.26 17.54 2.64
C HIS A 88 2.47 18.48 2.86
N ALA A 89 2.93 19.18 1.82
CA ALA A 89 4.05 20.12 1.97
C ALA A 89 3.71 21.32 2.89
N ALA A 90 2.47 21.81 2.86
CA ALA A 90 2.02 22.90 3.72
C ALA A 90 1.87 22.49 5.20
N THR A 91 1.44 21.25 5.46
CA THR A 91 1.26 20.72 6.81
C THR A 91 2.55 20.17 7.42
N CYS A 92 3.52 19.82 6.58
CA CYS A 92 4.84 19.34 6.99
C CYS A 92 5.72 20.48 7.55
N LEU A 93 5.52 20.78 8.82
CA LEU A 93 6.29 21.80 9.57
C LEU A 93 7.42 21.21 10.43
N ARG A 94 7.63 19.89 10.36
CA ARG A 94 8.62 19.21 11.20
C ARG A 94 10.04 19.49 10.66
N PRO A 95 10.97 19.99 11.49
CA PRO A 95 12.36 20.17 11.09
C PRO A 95 13.00 18.85 10.65
N PRO A 96 14.00 18.90 9.75
CA PRO A 96 14.69 17.69 9.34
C PRO A 96 15.35 17.01 10.53
N ARG A 97 15.22 15.68 10.61
CA ARG A 97 16.00 14.88 11.56
C ARG A 97 17.46 15.00 11.16
N ARG A 98 18.32 15.31 12.12
CA ARG A 98 19.77 15.25 11.89
C ARG A 98 20.11 13.82 11.44
N ARG A 99 20.72 13.67 10.27
CA ARG A 99 21.23 12.37 9.82
C ARG A 99 22.19 11.86 10.91
N ALA A 100 22.02 10.60 11.32
CA ALA A 100 23.06 9.91 12.07
C ALA A 100 24.32 9.87 11.19
N ALA A 101 25.43 10.35 11.74
CA ALA A 101 26.72 10.41 11.06
C ALA A 101 27.39 9.04 10.97
#